data_AF-A0A938LP67-F1
#
_entry.id   AF-A0A938LP67-F1
#
_cell.length_a   1.000
_cell.length_b   1.000
_cell.length_c   1.000
_cell.angle_alpha   90.00
_cell.angle_beta   90.00
_cell.angle_gamma   90.00
#
_symmetry.space_group_name_H-M   'P 1'
#
loop_
_entity.id
_entity.type
_entity.pdbx_description
1 polymer ?
#
loop_
_entity_poly.entity_id
_entity_poly.type
_entity_poly.pdbx_seq_one_letter_code
_entity_poly.pdbx_strand_id
1 'polypeptide(L)'
;MILDSYQCSSCYFEDKEPSTRIDPSTISPPQPRVSFNDVLVVFVCVERYDGRQEMEEVANEFGALANLLGKRPIVLCPNVHLSIDKAPEKQAIALIGELEKMLRDRGYQIHRLSFGYHKKYGLECQGNVGSVVGRRFYGSEHKQFLRLMTRLGVCPPESLPSDMPPWAQVLSERQLKVLGNRRETYNAAKRMLQDQLDATGHGELWTCMLFEGERQPMEDYLSQLQTILEEYPDVRVHRAMNLSVPGFSNAARHLFRRFPEAIESGRLRIYNSQVSDLEFLLSRDAVLLAFPQMPRKAGSHAGEISFGIYCKDHDFAKNLIEWYRTFLVDARFGWIRTETGLDTVISELEEETFQEGRGA
;
A
#
# COMPACT_ATOMS: atom_id res chain seq x y z
N MET A 1 -4.90 2.44 10.49
CA MET A 1 -6.34 2.74 10.63
C MET A 1 -6.78 3.69 9.54
N ILE A 2 -7.89 3.42 8.86
CA ILE A 2 -8.42 4.26 7.78
C ILE A 2 -9.78 4.83 8.19
N LEU A 3 -9.96 6.13 7.96
CA LEU A 3 -11.23 6.83 8.09
C LEU A 3 -11.64 7.40 6.74
N ASP A 4 -12.91 7.28 6.41
CA ASP A 4 -13.54 7.98 5.29
C ASP A 4 -14.79 8.70 5.82
N SER A 5 -14.72 10.03 5.85
CA SER A 5 -15.62 10.89 6.62
C SER A 5 -16.49 11.76 5.71
N TYR A 6 -17.78 11.79 6.00
CA TYR A 6 -18.80 12.50 5.23
C TYR A 6 -19.65 13.39 6.13
N GLN A 7 -19.71 14.67 5.82
CA GLN A 7 -20.67 15.62 6.41
C GLN A 7 -22.02 15.46 5.72
N CYS A 8 -22.97 14.87 6.44
CA CYS A 8 -24.29 14.56 5.91
C CYS A 8 -25.38 15.42 6.54
N SER A 9 -26.21 16.06 5.70
CA SER A 9 -27.46 16.69 6.15
C SER A 9 -28.47 15.63 6.59
N SER A 10 -28.54 14.53 5.85
CA SER A 10 -29.36 13.36 6.17
C SER A 10 -28.65 12.06 5.80
N CYS A 11 -28.88 10.99 6.56
CA CYS A 11 -28.44 9.65 6.22
C CYS A 11 -29.32 8.57 6.85
N TYR A 12 -29.28 7.37 6.28
CA TYR A 12 -29.89 6.19 6.89
C TYR A 12 -29.04 4.94 6.67
N PHE A 13 -29.15 3.97 7.58
CA PHE A 13 -28.51 2.66 7.51
C PHE A 13 -29.49 1.57 7.91
N GLU A 14 -29.44 0.44 7.22
CA GLU A 14 -30.29 -0.72 7.45
C GLU A 14 -29.48 -2.00 7.27
N ASP A 15 -29.45 -2.85 8.29
CA ASP A 15 -28.85 -4.17 8.20
C ASP A 15 -29.68 -5.07 7.29
N LYS A 16 -29.00 -5.80 6.40
CA LYS A 16 -29.61 -6.80 5.53
C LYS A 16 -29.20 -8.18 6.01
N GLU A 17 -28.23 -8.78 5.34
CA GLU A 17 -27.79 -10.13 5.63
C GLU A 17 -26.52 -10.09 6.48
N PRO A 18 -26.38 -10.96 7.49
CA PRO A 18 -25.12 -11.15 8.18
C PRO A 18 -24.07 -11.67 7.19
N SER A 19 -22.82 -11.24 7.36
CA SER A 19 -21.73 -11.70 6.50
C SER A 19 -21.43 -13.17 6.76
N THR A 20 -21.28 -13.94 5.70
CA THR A 20 -20.89 -15.36 5.74
C THR A 20 -19.37 -15.57 5.74
N ARG A 21 -18.59 -14.49 5.68
CA ARG A 21 -17.12 -14.52 5.49
C ARG A 21 -16.33 -14.23 6.77
N ILE A 22 -17.02 -14.07 7.90
CA ILE A 22 -16.41 -13.75 9.20
C ILE A 22 -16.94 -14.70 10.27
N ASP A 23 -16.21 -14.80 11.39
CA ASP A 23 -16.62 -15.58 12.56
C ASP A 23 -18.00 -15.09 13.06
N PRO A 24 -19.05 -15.94 13.08
CA PRO A 24 -20.39 -15.54 13.51
C PRO A 24 -20.44 -14.97 14.93
N SER A 25 -19.50 -15.33 15.81
CA SER A 25 -19.41 -14.79 17.18
C SER A 25 -19.00 -13.32 17.22
N THR A 26 -18.49 -12.78 16.11
CA THR A 26 -18.06 -11.39 15.98
C THR A 26 -19.16 -10.49 15.40
N ILE A 27 -20.26 -11.08 14.91
CA ILE A 27 -21.38 -10.34 14.34
C ILE A 27 -22.18 -9.71 15.49
N SER A 28 -22.44 -8.40 15.38
CA SER A 28 -23.25 -7.69 16.38
C SER A 28 -24.72 -8.14 16.31
N PRO A 29 -25.55 -7.86 17.33
CA PRO A 29 -26.99 -7.98 17.17
C PRO A 29 -27.50 -7.12 15.99
N PRO A 30 -28.48 -7.60 15.22
CA PRO A 30 -29.01 -6.86 14.08
C PRO A 30 -29.66 -5.57 14.53
N GLN A 31 -29.44 -4.50 13.79
CA GLN A 31 -30.04 -3.19 14.05
C GLN A 31 -31.14 -2.91 13.02
N PRO A 32 -32.32 -2.41 13.46
CA PRO A 32 -33.34 -1.94 12.53
C PRO A 32 -32.82 -0.73 11.75
N ARG A 33 -33.59 -0.30 10.73
CA ARG A 33 -33.25 0.93 10.02
C ARG A 33 -33.14 2.10 10.99
N VAL A 34 -32.00 2.78 10.94
CA VAL A 34 -31.73 4.01 11.70
C VAL A 34 -31.47 5.16 10.74
N SER A 35 -31.88 6.36 11.13
CA SER A 35 -31.68 7.59 10.36
C SER A 35 -31.07 8.67 11.24
N PHE A 36 -30.20 9.49 10.67
CA PHE A 36 -29.55 10.60 11.36
C PHE A 36 -29.58 11.85 10.49
N ASN A 37 -29.64 13.01 11.13
CA ASN A 37 -29.60 14.32 10.49
C ASN A 37 -28.44 15.15 11.06
N ASP A 38 -27.81 15.96 10.21
CA ASP A 38 -26.67 16.82 10.55
C ASP A 38 -25.56 16.10 11.33
N VAL A 39 -24.99 15.07 10.71
CA VAL A 39 -23.98 14.20 11.33
C VAL A 39 -22.70 14.14 10.52
N LEU A 40 -21.60 13.76 11.19
CA LEU A 40 -20.39 13.29 10.54
C LEU A 40 -20.44 11.76 10.47
N VAL A 41 -20.70 11.20 9.31
CA VAL A 41 -20.58 9.75 9.09
C VAL A 41 -19.11 9.42 8.89
N VAL A 42 -18.58 8.45 9.62
CA VAL A 42 -17.19 8.00 9.49
C VAL A 42 -17.16 6.51 9.26
N PHE A 43 -16.81 6.11 8.04
CA PHE A 43 -16.45 4.74 7.75
C PHE A 43 -15.07 4.46 8.31
N VAL A 44 -14.95 3.45 9.17
CA VAL A 44 -13.70 3.10 9.87
C VAL A 44 -13.25 1.70 9.51
N CYS A 45 -11.99 1.58 9.12
CA CYS A 45 -11.31 0.30 8.90
C CYS A 45 -10.10 0.19 9.83
N VAL A 46 -10.07 -0.87 10.64
CA VAL A 46 -8.94 -1.21 11.50
C VAL A 46 -8.01 -2.16 10.74
N GLU A 47 -6.71 -1.90 10.79
CA GLU A 47 -5.66 -2.63 10.08
C GLU A 47 -4.76 -3.42 11.04
N ARG A 48 -4.03 -4.43 10.51
CA ARG A 48 -3.34 -5.50 11.25
C ARG A 48 -2.34 -5.08 12.33
N TYR A 49 -1.89 -3.83 12.38
CA TYR A 49 -0.97 -3.34 13.42
C TYR A 49 -1.48 -2.10 14.14
N ASP A 50 -2.75 -1.78 13.97
CA ASP A 50 -3.39 -0.68 14.68
C ASP A 50 -3.52 -1.02 16.17
N GLY A 51 -3.40 0.00 17.00
CA GLY A 51 -3.59 -0.07 18.45
C GLY A 51 -3.83 1.31 19.04
N ARG A 52 -3.36 1.50 20.28
CA ARG A 52 -3.61 2.74 21.04
C ARG A 52 -3.08 4.00 20.36
N GLN A 53 -1.89 3.94 19.77
CA GLN A 53 -1.29 5.08 19.10
C GLN A 53 -2.20 5.61 17.99
N GLU A 54 -2.66 4.73 17.09
CA GLU A 54 -3.51 5.12 15.96
C GLU A 54 -4.88 5.64 16.44
N MET A 55 -5.43 5.09 17.54
CA MET A 55 -6.65 5.62 18.14
C MET A 55 -6.49 7.04 18.69
N GLU A 56 -5.34 7.34 19.32
CA GLU A 56 -5.05 8.68 19.82
C GLU A 56 -4.87 9.67 18.65
N GLU A 57 -4.18 9.26 17.58
CA GLU A 57 -4.04 10.05 16.35
C GLU A 57 -5.41 10.34 15.70
N VAL A 58 -6.27 9.31 15.61
CA VAL A 58 -7.65 9.45 15.13
C VAL A 58 -8.45 10.43 15.98
N ALA A 59 -8.39 10.30 17.31
CA ALA A 59 -9.13 11.18 18.21
C ALA A 59 -8.65 12.64 18.14
N ASN A 60 -7.39 12.87 17.80
CA ASN A 60 -6.86 14.21 17.53
C ASN A 60 -7.36 14.75 16.18
N GLU A 61 -7.45 13.92 15.14
CA GLU A 61 -8.03 14.30 13.85
C GLU A 61 -9.50 14.71 13.99
N PHE A 62 -10.30 14.00 14.78
CA PHE A 62 -11.67 14.42 15.09
C PHE A 62 -11.73 15.81 15.76
N GLY A 63 -10.74 16.15 16.58
CA GLY A 63 -10.55 17.50 17.11
C GLY A 63 -10.35 18.54 16.01
N ALA A 64 -9.45 18.26 15.07
CA ALA A 64 -9.18 19.13 13.93
C ALA A 64 -10.41 19.29 13.02
N LEU A 65 -11.10 18.20 12.71
CA LEU A 65 -12.33 18.22 11.90
C LEU A 65 -13.46 18.97 12.60
N ALA A 66 -13.62 18.82 13.92
CA ALA A 66 -14.62 19.56 14.67
C ALA A 66 -14.33 21.06 14.70
N ASN A 67 -13.06 21.47 14.74
CA ASN A 67 -12.68 22.89 14.64
C ASN A 67 -12.98 23.46 13.24
N LEU A 68 -12.79 22.65 12.19
CA LEU A 68 -13.01 23.08 10.80
C LEU A 68 -14.49 23.13 10.42
N LEU A 69 -15.25 22.11 10.83
CA LEU A 69 -16.62 21.88 10.36
C LEU A 69 -17.68 22.21 11.43
N GLY A 70 -17.27 22.44 12.67
CA GLY A 70 -18.16 22.51 13.82
C GLY A 70 -18.44 21.13 14.43
N LYS A 71 -18.70 21.12 15.74
CA LYS A 71 -18.99 19.89 16.48
C LYS A 71 -20.40 19.39 16.16
N ARG A 72 -20.50 18.12 15.79
CA ARG A 72 -21.77 17.43 15.46
C ARG A 72 -21.74 15.98 15.93
N PRO A 73 -22.89 15.29 16.00
CA PRO A 73 -22.91 13.86 16.29
C PRO A 73 -22.15 13.07 15.21
N ILE A 74 -21.43 12.03 15.64
CA ILE A 74 -20.61 11.19 14.77
C ILE A 74 -21.25 9.81 14.66
N VAL A 75 -21.37 9.30 13.45
CA VAL A 75 -21.81 7.93 13.18
C VAL A 75 -20.59 7.10 12.77
N LEU A 76 -20.12 6.21 13.64
CA LEU A 76 -19.05 5.26 13.33
C LEU A 76 -19.64 4.05 12.59
N CYS A 77 -19.20 3.87 11.35
CA CYS A 77 -19.61 2.76 10.48
C CYS A 77 -18.41 1.82 10.24
N PRO A 78 -18.35 0.63 10.87
CA PRO A 78 -17.32 -0.34 10.56
C PRO A 78 -17.34 -0.72 9.07
N ASN A 79 -16.23 -0.54 8.37
CA ASN A 79 -16.13 -0.82 6.94
C ASN A 79 -14.78 -1.44 6.60
N VAL A 80 -14.79 -2.76 6.47
CA VAL A 80 -13.58 -3.56 6.22
C VAL A 80 -13.00 -3.35 4.80
N HIS A 81 -13.78 -2.83 3.87
CA HIS A 81 -13.41 -2.73 2.45
C HIS A 81 -12.41 -1.61 2.14
N LEU A 82 -12.12 -0.73 3.12
CA LEU A 82 -11.15 0.35 2.93
C LEU A 82 -9.69 -0.14 2.91
N SER A 83 -9.40 -1.36 3.39
CA SER A 83 -8.04 -1.90 3.44
C SER A 83 -7.96 -3.39 3.09
N ILE A 84 -6.91 -3.76 2.36
CA ILE A 84 -6.50 -5.16 2.18
C ILE A 84 -5.77 -5.71 3.42
N ASP A 85 -5.11 -4.85 4.20
CA ASP A 85 -4.37 -5.18 5.42
C ASP A 85 -5.25 -5.12 6.68
N LYS A 86 -6.54 -5.42 6.53
CA LYS A 86 -7.53 -5.41 7.60
C LYS A 86 -7.07 -6.24 8.81
N ALA A 87 -7.38 -5.73 10.00
CA ALA A 87 -7.19 -6.47 11.24
C ALA A 87 -8.12 -7.68 11.33
N PRO A 88 -7.76 -8.73 12.09
CA PRO A 88 -8.69 -9.76 12.52
C PRO A 88 -9.94 -9.18 13.16
N GLU A 89 -11.09 -9.83 13.00
CA GLU A 89 -12.40 -9.29 13.34
C GLU A 89 -12.52 -8.94 14.84
N LYS A 90 -11.97 -9.81 15.70
CA LYS A 90 -11.96 -9.59 17.16
C LYS A 90 -11.18 -8.33 17.55
N GLN A 91 -10.04 -8.08 16.89
CA GLN A 91 -9.24 -6.88 17.11
C GLN A 91 -9.98 -5.64 16.59
N ALA A 92 -10.59 -5.71 15.41
CA ALA A 92 -11.35 -4.61 14.85
C ALA A 92 -12.51 -4.17 15.77
N ILE A 93 -13.28 -5.12 16.30
CA ILE A 93 -14.40 -4.84 17.21
C ILE A 93 -13.90 -4.18 18.50
N ALA A 94 -12.83 -4.74 19.10
CA ALA A 94 -12.26 -4.20 20.33
C ALA A 94 -11.79 -2.75 20.14
N LEU A 95 -11.01 -2.48 19.09
CA LEU A 95 -10.46 -1.14 18.84
C LEU A 95 -11.53 -0.13 18.44
N ILE A 96 -12.55 -0.52 17.66
CA ILE A 96 -13.67 0.40 17.36
C ILE A 96 -14.46 0.73 18.64
N GLY A 97 -14.66 -0.25 19.54
CA GLY A 97 -15.31 -0.02 20.83
C GLY A 97 -14.50 0.89 21.77
N GLU A 98 -13.18 0.72 21.81
CA GLU A 98 -12.28 1.59 22.56
C GLU A 98 -12.25 3.01 21.99
N LEU A 99 -12.23 3.15 20.67
CA LEU A 99 -12.32 4.45 20.00
C LEU A 99 -13.63 5.17 20.33
N GLU A 100 -14.77 4.46 20.29
CA GLU A 100 -16.07 5.02 20.71
C GLU A 100 -16.00 5.59 22.13
N LYS A 101 -15.47 4.81 23.08
CA LYS A 101 -15.32 5.25 24.48
C LYS A 101 -14.42 6.48 24.58
N MET A 102 -13.25 6.45 23.94
CA MET A 102 -12.28 7.54 23.95
C MET A 102 -12.90 8.84 23.41
N LEU A 103 -13.67 8.79 22.33
CA LEU A 103 -14.34 9.96 21.76
C LEU A 103 -15.47 10.47 22.67
N ARG A 104 -16.25 9.58 23.29
CA ARG A 104 -17.27 9.99 24.28
C ARG A 104 -16.64 10.70 25.48
N ASP A 105 -15.51 10.21 25.98
CA ASP A 105 -14.76 10.83 27.09
C ASP A 105 -14.24 12.23 26.72
N ARG A 106 -13.94 12.46 25.43
CA ARG A 106 -13.62 13.79 24.86
C ARG A 106 -14.87 14.66 24.58
N GLY A 107 -16.05 14.19 24.99
CA GLY A 107 -17.31 14.92 24.91
C GLY A 107 -18.02 14.86 23.56
N TYR A 108 -17.67 13.93 22.67
CA TYR A 108 -18.38 13.74 21.40
C TYR A 108 -19.62 12.85 21.57
N GLN A 109 -20.69 13.16 20.83
CA GLN A 109 -21.85 12.27 20.72
C GLN A 109 -21.57 11.25 19.63
N ILE A 110 -21.45 9.97 20.02
CA ILE A 110 -21.10 8.87 19.11
C ILE A 110 -22.29 7.91 18.96
N HIS A 111 -22.61 7.57 17.72
CA HIS A 111 -23.48 6.47 17.35
C HIS A 111 -22.65 5.41 16.62
N ARG A 112 -22.61 4.18 17.11
CA ARG A 112 -21.90 3.08 16.45
C ARG A 112 -22.88 2.11 15.79
N LEU A 113 -22.68 1.88 14.50
CA LEU A 113 -23.48 0.91 13.75
C LEU A 113 -23.01 -0.53 14.02
N SER A 114 -23.89 -1.50 13.78
CA SER A 114 -23.61 -2.93 13.96
C SER A 114 -22.44 -3.40 13.07
N PHE A 115 -21.63 -4.31 13.60
CA PHE A 115 -20.53 -4.95 12.87
C PHE A 115 -21.00 -6.25 12.18
N GLY A 116 -20.48 -6.52 10.98
CA GLY A 116 -20.62 -7.84 10.34
C GLY A 116 -21.85 -8.03 9.43
N TYR A 117 -22.51 -6.96 9.00
CA TYR A 117 -23.67 -7.04 8.09
C TYR A 117 -23.39 -6.39 6.75
N HIS A 118 -24.00 -6.95 5.70
CA HIS A 118 -24.29 -6.19 4.49
C HIS A 118 -25.30 -5.09 4.85
N LYS A 119 -24.98 -3.83 4.55
CA LYS A 119 -25.83 -2.68 4.88
C LYS A 119 -26.35 -2.02 3.62
N LYS A 120 -27.66 -1.71 3.62
CA LYS A 120 -28.23 -0.72 2.71
C LYS A 120 -28.17 0.64 3.38
N TYR A 121 -27.66 1.65 2.69
CA TYR A 121 -27.58 3.00 3.23
C TYR A 121 -27.77 4.05 2.15
N GLY A 122 -28.08 5.27 2.59
CA GLY A 122 -28.12 6.46 1.74
C GLY A 122 -27.57 7.66 2.51
N LEU A 123 -26.78 8.48 1.84
CA LEU A 123 -26.12 9.66 2.40
C LEU A 123 -26.46 10.88 1.54
N GLU A 124 -26.83 11.98 2.17
CA GLU A 124 -26.98 13.28 1.53
C GLU A 124 -25.88 14.21 2.05
N CYS A 125 -24.86 14.46 1.24
CA CYS A 125 -23.68 15.23 1.63
C CYS A 125 -23.84 16.70 1.27
N GLN A 126 -23.37 17.61 2.15
CA GLN A 126 -23.52 19.06 1.93
C GLN A 126 -22.64 19.62 0.79
N GLY A 127 -21.59 18.89 0.38
CA GLY A 127 -20.78 19.21 -0.80
C GLY A 127 -19.85 20.43 -0.67
N ASN A 128 -19.73 21.02 0.53
CA ASN A 128 -18.79 22.11 0.81
C ASN A 128 -17.34 21.60 1.00
N VAL A 129 -16.37 22.52 1.02
CA VAL A 129 -14.97 22.17 1.27
C VAL A 129 -14.85 21.47 2.62
N GLY A 130 -14.23 20.28 2.64
CA GLY A 130 -14.12 19.45 3.85
C GLY A 130 -15.36 18.60 4.14
N SER A 131 -16.38 18.58 3.26
CA SER A 131 -17.55 17.71 3.44
C SER A 131 -17.24 16.24 3.25
N VAL A 132 -16.16 15.92 2.53
CA VAL A 132 -15.63 14.58 2.34
C VAL A 132 -14.14 14.61 2.63
N VAL A 133 -13.72 13.86 3.64
CA VAL A 133 -12.32 13.78 4.07
C VAL A 133 -12.02 12.35 4.45
N GLY A 134 -11.02 11.74 3.81
CA GLY A 134 -10.47 10.50 4.32
C GLY A 134 -9.01 10.63 4.74
N ARG A 135 -8.67 9.83 5.75
CA ARG A 135 -7.41 9.84 6.47
C ARG A 135 -6.94 8.41 6.69
N ARG A 136 -5.63 8.20 6.70
CA ARG A 136 -5.02 6.93 7.10
C ARG A 136 -3.92 7.21 8.11
N PHE A 137 -3.92 6.43 9.17
CA PHE A 137 -3.03 6.50 10.31
C PHE A 137 -2.15 5.25 10.30
N TYR A 138 -0.85 5.45 10.19
CA TYR A 138 0.13 4.37 9.97
C TYR A 138 0.86 3.95 11.23
N GLY A 139 0.81 4.75 12.30
CA GLY A 139 1.56 4.52 13.52
C GLY A 139 3.05 4.79 13.38
N SER A 140 3.83 4.17 14.26
CA SER A 140 5.29 4.32 14.29
C SER A 140 5.99 3.79 13.03
N GLU A 141 7.22 4.27 12.78
CA GLU A 141 8.07 3.79 11.70
C GLU A 141 8.32 2.28 11.76
N HIS A 142 8.44 1.72 12.98
CA HIS A 142 8.63 0.28 13.20
C HIS A 142 7.40 -0.53 12.76
N LYS A 143 6.18 -0.05 13.03
CA LYS A 143 4.94 -0.70 12.56
C LYS A 143 4.83 -0.63 11.04
N GLN A 144 5.23 0.48 10.45
CA GLN A 144 5.27 0.66 9.00
C GLN A 144 6.27 -0.32 8.34
N PHE A 145 7.47 -0.45 8.91
CA PHE A 145 8.46 -1.40 8.42
C PHE A 145 8.01 -2.86 8.59
N LEU A 146 7.35 -3.19 9.71
CA LEU A 146 6.78 -4.51 9.92
C LEU A 146 5.66 -4.85 8.91
N ARG A 147 4.79 -3.89 8.57
CA ARG A 147 3.76 -4.07 7.52
C ARG A 147 4.39 -4.52 6.20
N LEU A 148 5.47 -3.84 5.81
CA LEU A 148 6.25 -4.21 4.64
C LEU A 148 6.82 -5.63 4.77
N MET A 149 7.51 -5.96 5.88
CA MET A 149 8.09 -7.29 6.09
C MET A 149 7.03 -8.40 6.05
N THR A 150 5.81 -8.08 6.48
CA THR A 150 4.67 -9.00 6.41
C THR A 150 4.19 -9.23 4.99
N ARG A 151 4.01 -8.16 4.20
CA ARG A 151 3.62 -8.24 2.79
C ARG A 151 4.64 -9.02 1.97
N LEU A 152 5.90 -8.94 2.38
CA LEU A 152 7.03 -9.66 1.81
C LEU A 152 7.13 -11.13 2.19
N GLY A 153 6.28 -11.62 3.09
CA GLY A 153 6.36 -12.98 3.62
C GLY A 153 7.57 -13.22 4.53
N VAL A 154 8.34 -12.18 4.89
CA VAL A 154 9.48 -12.28 5.81
C VAL A 154 9.01 -12.45 7.25
N CYS A 155 7.94 -11.75 7.62
CA CYS A 155 7.32 -11.85 8.95
C CYS A 155 5.89 -12.38 8.83
N PRO A 156 5.46 -13.31 9.71
CA PRO A 156 4.06 -13.69 9.81
C PRO A 156 3.13 -12.50 10.17
N PRO A 157 1.85 -12.52 9.75
CA PRO A 157 0.82 -11.53 10.09
C PRO A 157 0.67 -11.12 11.56
N GLU A 158 0.93 -12.05 12.45
CA GLU A 158 0.76 -11.93 13.90
C GLU A 158 2.01 -11.38 14.60
N SER A 159 3.07 -11.12 13.84
CA SER A 159 4.34 -10.60 14.37
C SER A 159 4.15 -9.26 15.06
N LEU A 160 4.93 -9.03 16.10
CA LEU A 160 5.13 -7.73 16.72
C LEU A 160 6.40 -7.07 16.15
N PRO A 161 6.58 -5.76 16.32
CA PRO A 161 7.83 -5.10 15.89
C PRO A 161 9.10 -5.72 16.48
N SER A 162 9.01 -6.29 17.68
CA SER A 162 10.10 -7.02 18.35
C SER A 162 10.47 -8.34 17.68
N ASP A 163 9.57 -8.90 16.86
CA ASP A 163 9.74 -10.23 16.26
C ASP A 163 10.43 -10.16 14.89
N MET A 164 10.71 -8.94 14.40
CA MET A 164 11.48 -8.75 13.17
C MET A 164 12.88 -9.39 13.33
N PRO A 165 13.41 -10.03 12.27
CA PRO A 165 14.75 -10.61 12.30
C PRO A 165 15.82 -9.59 12.74
N PRO A 166 16.92 -10.01 13.40
CA PRO A 166 17.95 -9.09 13.88
C PRO A 166 18.53 -8.19 12.78
N TRP A 167 18.70 -8.72 11.56
CA TRP A 167 19.14 -7.93 10.43
C TRP A 167 18.17 -6.79 10.13
N ALA A 168 16.85 -7.04 10.19
CA ALA A 168 15.79 -6.07 9.96
C ALA A 168 15.68 -5.05 11.13
N GLN A 169 15.94 -5.46 12.37
CA GLN A 169 16.00 -4.52 13.50
C GLN A 169 17.13 -3.50 13.35
N VAL A 170 18.31 -3.98 12.93
CA VAL A 170 19.45 -3.09 12.60
C VAL A 170 19.09 -2.13 11.46
N LEU A 171 18.25 -2.55 10.51
CA LEU A 171 17.74 -1.66 9.47
C LEU A 171 16.89 -0.52 10.06
N SER A 172 15.98 -0.79 11.00
CA SER A 172 15.17 0.26 11.65
C SER A 172 15.99 1.22 12.52
N GLU A 173 17.10 0.78 13.10
CA GLU A 173 17.95 1.60 13.99
C GLU A 173 18.89 2.55 13.22
N ARG A 174 19.25 2.23 11.98
CA ARG A 174 20.26 2.97 11.18
C ARG A 174 19.71 4.16 10.38
N GLN A 175 18.83 4.97 10.98
CA GLN A 175 18.37 6.26 10.42
C GLN A 175 17.57 6.16 9.10
N LEU A 176 16.69 5.17 8.98
CA LEU A 176 15.68 5.19 7.92
C LEU A 176 14.78 6.42 8.08
N LYS A 177 14.56 7.15 7.00
CA LYS A 177 13.53 8.18 6.98
C LYS A 177 12.24 7.59 6.41
N VAL A 178 11.20 7.50 7.24
CA VAL A 178 9.86 7.21 6.76
C VAL A 178 9.26 8.47 6.14
N LEU A 179 8.90 8.37 4.86
CA LEU A 179 8.24 9.42 4.11
C LEU A 179 6.74 9.27 4.33
N GLY A 180 6.12 10.22 5.04
CA GLY A 180 4.78 10.04 5.59
C GLY A 180 3.64 10.18 4.58
N ASN A 181 3.93 10.52 3.31
CA ASN A 181 2.91 10.67 2.27
C ASN A 181 3.43 10.43 0.85
N ARG A 182 2.50 10.15 -0.08
CA ARG A 182 2.80 9.85 -1.49
C ARG A 182 3.61 10.95 -2.18
N ARG A 183 3.32 12.22 -1.87
CA ARG A 183 4.01 13.36 -2.49
C ARG A 183 5.48 13.42 -2.07
N GLU A 184 5.77 13.20 -0.79
CA GLU A 184 7.14 13.09 -0.29
C GLU A 184 7.88 11.91 -0.90
N THR A 185 7.23 10.75 -0.95
CA THR A 185 7.76 9.53 -1.59
C THR A 185 8.10 9.78 -3.06
N TYR A 186 7.16 10.34 -3.85
CA TYR A 186 7.38 10.68 -5.25
C TYR A 186 8.52 11.69 -5.44
N ASN A 187 8.57 12.74 -4.61
CA ASN A 187 9.62 13.74 -4.69
C ASN A 187 11.00 13.19 -4.27
N ALA A 188 11.05 12.21 -3.37
CA ALA A 188 12.28 11.50 -3.03
C ALA A 188 12.72 10.60 -4.20
N ALA A 189 11.79 9.86 -4.80
CA ALA A 189 12.05 9.02 -5.97
C ALA A 189 12.62 9.84 -7.13
N LYS A 190 11.97 10.97 -7.46
CA LYS A 190 12.41 11.88 -8.53
C LYS A 190 13.80 12.46 -8.26
N ARG A 191 14.10 12.84 -7.01
CA ARG A 191 15.42 13.34 -6.63
C ARG A 191 16.49 12.26 -6.70
N MET A 192 16.20 11.04 -6.25
CA MET A 192 17.12 9.92 -6.37
C MET A 192 17.44 9.60 -7.82
N LEU A 193 16.42 9.61 -8.69
CA LEU A 193 16.63 9.45 -10.12
C LEU A 193 17.58 10.54 -10.63
N GLN A 194 17.32 11.81 -10.31
CA GLN A 194 18.22 12.91 -10.72
C GLN A 194 19.65 12.74 -10.18
N ASP A 195 19.82 12.45 -8.89
CA ASP A 195 21.12 12.21 -8.25
C ASP A 195 21.90 11.09 -8.99
N GLN A 196 21.21 10.07 -9.51
CA GLN A 196 21.81 8.98 -10.29
C GLN A 196 22.22 9.42 -11.69
N LEU A 197 21.42 10.28 -12.34
CA LEU A 197 21.75 10.84 -13.65
C LEU A 197 22.97 11.77 -13.56
N ASP A 198 23.13 12.48 -12.44
CA ASP A 198 24.26 13.39 -12.19
C ASP A 198 25.55 12.65 -11.80
N ALA A 199 25.45 11.42 -11.28
CA ALA A 199 26.58 10.56 -10.90
C ALA A 199 27.24 9.90 -12.13
N THR A 200 27.94 10.71 -12.94
CA THR A 200 28.68 10.26 -14.12
C THR A 200 29.72 9.16 -13.80
N GLY A 201 29.71 8.06 -14.56
CA GLY A 201 30.83 7.11 -14.59
C GLY A 201 30.48 5.63 -14.72
N HIS A 202 29.72 5.05 -13.78
CA HIS A 202 29.36 3.61 -13.77
C HIS A 202 28.11 3.35 -12.94
N GLY A 203 27.02 4.07 -13.20
CA GLY A 203 25.77 3.94 -12.44
C GLY A 203 25.01 2.66 -12.75
N GLU A 204 24.71 1.87 -11.72
CA GLU A 204 23.70 0.80 -11.80
C GLU A 204 22.43 1.30 -11.11
N LEU A 205 21.35 1.34 -11.88
CA LEU A 205 20.00 1.68 -11.46
C LEU A 205 19.22 0.39 -11.26
N TRP A 206 18.89 0.07 -10.03
CA TRP A 206 17.99 -1.03 -9.70
C TRP A 206 16.60 -0.44 -9.53
N THR A 207 15.75 -0.69 -10.52
CA THR A 207 14.40 -0.19 -10.55
C THR A 207 13.40 -1.33 -10.50
N CYS A 208 12.79 -1.52 -9.34
CA CYS A 208 11.57 -2.30 -9.23
C CYS A 208 10.40 -1.32 -9.17
N MET A 209 9.42 -1.45 -10.06
CA MET A 209 8.14 -0.73 -9.92
C MET A 209 7.01 -1.72 -9.85
N LEU A 210 6.04 -1.42 -9.01
CA LEU A 210 4.88 -2.24 -8.73
C LEU A 210 3.71 -1.39 -8.25
N PHE A 211 2.60 -1.74 -8.86
CA PHE A 211 1.28 -1.18 -8.70
C PHE A 211 0.63 -1.78 -7.48
N GLU A 212 -0.04 -0.96 -6.68
CA GLU A 212 -1.01 -1.47 -5.70
C GLU A 212 -2.38 -1.59 -6.37
N GLY A 213 -2.90 -2.81 -6.47
CA GLY A 213 -4.32 -3.09 -6.73
C GLY A 213 -4.85 -2.82 -8.14
N GLU A 214 -4.10 -2.16 -9.01
CA GLU A 214 -4.41 -2.08 -10.44
C GLU A 214 -3.82 -3.29 -11.17
N ARG A 215 -4.67 -4.06 -11.85
CA ARG A 215 -4.24 -5.13 -12.78
C ARG A 215 -3.53 -4.59 -14.04
N GLN A 216 -3.22 -3.29 -14.10
CA GLN A 216 -2.68 -2.59 -15.27
C GLN A 216 -1.61 -1.54 -14.87
N PRO A 217 -0.59 -1.30 -15.73
CA PRO A 217 0.48 -0.32 -15.49
C PRO A 217 0.05 1.16 -15.65
N MET A 218 0.79 2.08 -15.00
CA MET A 218 0.59 3.53 -14.92
C MET A 218 0.97 4.11 -16.27
N GLU A 219 0.15 5.03 -16.77
CA GLU A 219 0.31 5.60 -18.11
C GLU A 219 1.63 6.38 -18.33
N ASP A 220 2.32 6.88 -17.29
CA ASP A 220 3.53 7.73 -17.43
C ASP A 220 4.85 7.04 -17.00
N TYR A 221 4.79 5.73 -16.73
CA TYR A 221 5.96 4.98 -16.25
C TYR A 221 6.94 4.63 -17.38
N LEU A 222 6.43 4.22 -18.54
CA LEU A 222 7.25 3.87 -19.69
C LEU A 222 8.01 5.09 -20.24
N SER A 223 7.43 6.29 -20.12
CA SER A 223 8.03 7.56 -20.52
C SER A 223 9.37 7.80 -19.82
N GLN A 224 9.43 7.65 -18.49
CA GLN A 224 10.66 7.90 -17.74
C GLN A 224 11.73 6.85 -18.02
N LEU A 225 11.35 5.57 -18.15
CA LEU A 225 12.29 4.52 -18.57
C LEU A 225 12.86 4.82 -19.95
N GLN A 226 12.01 5.26 -20.87
CA GLN A 226 12.42 5.63 -22.21
C GLN A 226 13.45 6.77 -22.17
N THR A 227 13.17 7.85 -21.43
CA THR A 227 14.12 8.96 -21.23
C THR A 227 15.45 8.46 -20.68
N ILE A 228 15.44 7.60 -19.66
CA ILE A 228 16.67 7.03 -19.07
C ILE A 228 17.46 6.25 -20.13
N LEU A 229 16.78 5.38 -20.89
CA LEU A 229 17.44 4.55 -21.88
C LEU A 229 17.93 5.33 -23.10
N GLU A 230 17.26 6.41 -23.49
CA GLU A 230 17.63 7.21 -24.67
C GLU A 230 18.72 8.24 -24.35
N GLU A 231 18.62 8.91 -23.20
CA GLU A 231 19.50 10.04 -22.86
C GLU A 231 20.75 9.63 -22.07
N TYR A 232 20.75 8.45 -21.43
CA TYR A 232 21.82 8.01 -20.52
C TYR A 232 22.34 6.61 -20.91
N PRO A 233 23.19 6.52 -21.95
CA PRO A 233 23.68 5.24 -22.48
C PRO A 233 24.57 4.46 -21.50
N ASP A 234 25.19 5.13 -20.52
CA ASP A 234 26.10 4.51 -19.55
C ASP A 234 25.38 3.93 -18.32
N VAL A 235 24.07 4.17 -18.18
CA VAL A 235 23.27 3.67 -17.05
C VAL A 235 22.76 2.26 -17.34
N ARG A 236 23.07 1.32 -16.45
CA ARG A 236 22.48 -0.03 -16.47
C ARG A 236 21.21 -0.03 -15.62
N VAL A 237 20.11 -0.51 -16.18
CA VAL A 237 18.79 -0.60 -15.54
C VAL A 237 18.45 -2.06 -15.25
N HIS A 238 18.15 -2.38 -13.98
CA HIS A 238 17.64 -3.68 -13.55
C HIS A 238 16.13 -3.55 -13.24
N ARG A 239 15.30 -4.41 -13.83
CA ARG A 239 13.83 -4.45 -13.69
C ARG A 239 13.41 -5.83 -13.22
N ALA A 240 12.88 -6.01 -12.01
CA ALA A 240 12.12 -7.22 -11.68
C ALA A 240 10.62 -6.95 -11.68
N MET A 241 9.90 -7.90 -12.25
CA MET A 241 8.46 -7.81 -12.53
C MET A 241 7.85 -9.16 -12.20
N ASN A 242 6.68 -9.20 -11.55
CA ASN A 242 5.98 -10.47 -11.34
C ASN A 242 5.28 -10.89 -12.64
N LEU A 243 5.90 -11.80 -13.39
CA LEU A 243 5.45 -12.14 -14.74
C LEU A 243 4.21 -13.04 -14.75
N SER A 244 3.76 -13.57 -13.61
CA SER A 244 2.48 -14.29 -13.52
C SER A 244 1.26 -13.35 -13.61
N VAL A 245 1.46 -12.04 -13.40
CA VAL A 245 0.38 -11.06 -13.51
C VAL A 245 0.28 -10.57 -14.97
N PRO A 246 -0.90 -10.68 -15.63
CA PRO A 246 -1.07 -10.30 -17.04
C PRO A 246 -0.65 -8.85 -17.37
N GLY A 247 -0.88 -7.90 -16.46
CA GLY A 247 -0.46 -6.52 -16.64
C GLY A 247 1.06 -6.37 -16.77
N PHE A 248 1.82 -7.13 -15.98
CA PHE A 248 3.28 -7.05 -15.94
C PHE A 248 3.92 -7.85 -17.06
N SER A 249 3.39 -9.02 -17.41
CA SER A 249 3.87 -9.77 -18.57
C SER A 249 3.69 -8.98 -19.87
N ASN A 250 2.56 -8.28 -20.03
CA ASN A 250 2.34 -7.39 -21.17
C ASN A 250 3.30 -6.19 -21.20
N ALA A 251 3.55 -5.56 -20.05
CA ALA A 251 4.52 -4.48 -19.96
C ALA A 251 5.94 -4.97 -20.30
N ALA A 252 6.33 -6.16 -19.83
CA ALA A 252 7.61 -6.78 -20.18
C ALA A 252 7.73 -7.00 -21.68
N ARG A 253 6.70 -7.57 -22.34
CA ARG A 253 6.68 -7.75 -23.81
C ARG A 253 6.86 -6.42 -24.55
N HIS A 254 6.24 -5.35 -24.08
CA HIS A 254 6.43 -4.02 -24.66
C HIS A 254 7.89 -3.57 -24.59
N LEU A 255 8.57 -3.78 -23.45
CA LEU A 255 9.99 -3.45 -23.29
C LEU A 255 10.89 -4.24 -24.25
N PHE A 256 10.62 -5.54 -24.44
CA PHE A 256 11.36 -6.37 -25.40
C PHE A 256 11.25 -5.86 -26.84
N ARG A 257 10.06 -5.42 -27.23
CA ARG A 257 9.83 -4.86 -28.58
C ARG A 257 10.43 -3.48 -28.76
N ARG A 258 10.41 -2.66 -27.72
CA ARG A 258 10.85 -1.26 -27.79
C ARG A 258 12.36 -1.09 -27.61
N PHE A 259 13.00 -1.91 -26.78
CA PHE A 259 14.41 -1.76 -26.40
C PHE A 259 15.25 -3.04 -26.59
N PRO A 260 15.21 -3.68 -27.78
CA PRO A 260 15.89 -4.97 -28.00
C PRO A 260 17.41 -4.88 -27.79
N GLU A 261 18.06 -3.84 -28.33
CA GLU A 261 19.53 -3.65 -28.20
C GLU A 261 19.98 -3.39 -26.76
N ALA A 262 19.19 -2.62 -26.01
CA ALA A 262 19.47 -2.35 -24.59
C ALA A 262 19.35 -3.63 -23.76
N ILE A 263 18.40 -4.50 -24.10
CA ILE A 263 18.24 -5.79 -23.43
C ILE A 263 19.38 -6.72 -23.82
N GLU A 264 19.68 -6.88 -25.11
CA GLU A 264 20.74 -7.79 -25.57
C GLU A 264 22.12 -7.43 -25.00
N SER A 265 22.45 -6.13 -24.95
CA SER A 265 23.69 -5.63 -24.35
C SER A 265 23.74 -5.77 -22.82
N GLY A 266 22.64 -6.14 -22.18
CA GLY A 266 22.52 -6.21 -20.72
C GLY A 266 22.47 -4.85 -20.04
N ARG A 267 22.22 -3.78 -20.81
CA ARG A 267 21.96 -2.43 -20.31
C ARG A 267 20.58 -2.33 -19.66
N LEU A 268 19.57 -3.03 -20.19
CA LEU A 268 18.27 -3.24 -19.55
C LEU A 268 18.12 -4.73 -19.19
N ARG A 269 18.12 -5.06 -17.90
CA ARG A 269 17.94 -6.44 -17.42
C ARG A 269 16.55 -6.62 -16.86
N ILE A 270 15.82 -7.62 -17.37
CA ILE A 270 14.48 -7.98 -16.90
C ILE A 270 14.57 -9.32 -16.15
N TYR A 271 13.94 -9.38 -14.98
CA TYR A 271 13.91 -10.53 -14.06
C TYR A 271 12.47 -10.84 -13.64
N ASN A 272 12.17 -12.11 -13.34
CA ASN A 272 10.92 -12.46 -12.68
C ASN A 272 11.00 -12.17 -11.17
N SER A 273 9.92 -11.64 -10.60
CA SER A 273 9.75 -11.42 -9.15
C SER A 273 8.76 -12.43 -8.57
N GLN A 274 9.07 -12.99 -7.39
CA GLN A 274 8.17 -13.88 -6.64
C GLN A 274 7.06 -13.13 -5.90
N VAL A 275 7.16 -11.81 -5.78
CA VAL A 275 6.14 -10.96 -5.15
C VAL A 275 5.48 -10.04 -6.17
N SER A 276 4.17 -9.90 -6.08
CA SER A 276 3.32 -9.10 -6.99
C SER A 276 3.26 -7.60 -6.67
N ASP A 277 3.57 -7.16 -5.44
CA ASP A 277 3.04 -5.88 -4.94
C ASP A 277 4.04 -4.99 -4.14
N LEU A 278 5.14 -4.53 -4.74
CA LEU A 278 6.22 -3.83 -4.02
C LEU A 278 7.21 -2.97 -4.86
N GLU A 279 7.31 -1.65 -4.65
CA GLU A 279 8.28 -0.84 -5.40
C GLU A 279 9.59 -0.58 -4.66
N PHE A 280 10.69 -0.62 -5.41
CA PHE A 280 11.99 -0.20 -4.89
C PHE A 280 12.77 0.55 -5.96
N LEU A 281 13.15 1.78 -5.64
CA LEU A 281 14.23 2.47 -6.30
C LEU A 281 15.50 2.27 -5.49
N LEU A 282 16.45 1.52 -6.04
CA LEU A 282 17.73 1.23 -5.41
C LEU A 282 18.85 1.81 -6.29
N SER A 283 19.74 2.55 -5.66
CA SER A 283 21.05 2.92 -6.21
C SER A 283 22.15 2.20 -5.42
N ARG A 284 23.41 2.38 -5.83
CA ARG A 284 24.55 1.84 -5.07
C ARG A 284 24.62 2.37 -3.64
N ASP A 285 24.16 3.61 -3.41
CA ASP A 285 24.39 4.34 -2.16
C ASP A 285 23.09 4.76 -1.47
N ALA A 286 21.94 4.53 -2.10
CA ALA A 286 20.66 4.96 -1.59
C ALA A 286 19.53 3.98 -1.94
N VAL A 287 18.55 3.95 -1.06
CA VAL A 287 17.35 3.14 -1.19
C VAL A 287 16.14 4.03 -1.00
N LEU A 288 15.15 3.87 -1.88
CA LEU A 288 13.77 4.21 -1.63
C LEU A 288 12.92 3.00 -1.91
N LEU A 289 12.48 2.35 -0.85
CA LEU A 289 11.32 1.49 -0.93
C LEU A 289 10.10 2.38 -0.96
N ALA A 290 9.22 2.21 -1.94
CA ALA A 290 8.02 3.04 -2.11
C ALA A 290 6.83 2.17 -2.51
N PHE A 291 5.64 2.75 -2.43
CA PHE A 291 4.41 2.18 -2.95
C PHE A 291 3.58 3.35 -3.49
N PRO A 292 3.67 3.69 -4.79
CA PRO A 292 3.17 4.97 -5.29
C PRO A 292 2.27 4.86 -6.52
N GLN A 293 1.13 5.50 -6.37
CA GLN A 293 0.52 6.33 -7.38
C GLN A 293 0.57 7.79 -6.95
N MET A 294 0.96 8.69 -7.87
CA MET A 294 0.75 10.13 -7.69
C MET A 294 -0.74 10.44 -7.83
N PRO A 295 -1.43 10.99 -6.81
CA PRO A 295 -2.88 11.17 -6.86
C PRO A 295 -3.28 12.11 -8.00
N ARG A 296 -4.07 11.60 -8.96
CA ARG A 296 -4.69 12.43 -10.01
C ARG A 296 -5.95 13.16 -9.53
N LYS A 297 -6.52 12.75 -8.37
CA LYS A 297 -7.72 13.36 -7.76
C LYS A 297 -7.53 13.50 -6.24
N ALA A 298 -8.05 14.59 -5.67
CA ALA A 298 -8.18 14.72 -4.22
C ALA A 298 -9.16 13.65 -3.70
N GLY A 299 -8.72 12.83 -2.74
CA GLY A 299 -9.56 11.81 -2.09
C GLY A 299 -9.52 10.39 -2.71
N SER A 300 -8.47 9.97 -3.41
CA SER A 300 -8.34 8.58 -3.87
C SER A 300 -8.06 7.62 -2.70
N HIS A 301 -9.14 7.04 -2.17
CA HIS A 301 -9.11 6.00 -1.12
C HIS A 301 -8.89 4.57 -1.62
N ALA A 302 -8.65 4.38 -2.91
CA ALA A 302 -8.35 3.06 -3.44
C ALA A 302 -6.83 2.82 -3.41
N GLY A 303 -6.38 1.87 -2.59
CA GLY A 303 -5.11 1.16 -2.78
C GLY A 303 -4.08 1.28 -1.65
N GLU A 304 -3.55 2.48 -1.39
CA GLU A 304 -2.09 2.50 -1.20
C GLU A 304 -1.57 2.81 0.21
N ILE A 305 -0.66 1.95 0.68
CA ILE A 305 0.30 2.34 1.71
C ILE A 305 1.16 3.46 1.11
N SER A 306 1.08 4.66 1.63
CA SER A 306 1.68 5.84 0.97
C SER A 306 3.06 6.21 1.50
N PHE A 307 3.72 5.29 2.22
CA PHE A 307 5.00 5.60 2.85
C PHE A 307 6.16 4.99 2.08
N GLY A 308 7.21 5.79 1.94
CA GLY A 308 8.48 5.35 1.41
C GLY A 308 9.51 5.23 2.53
N ILE A 309 10.39 4.24 2.46
CA ILE A 309 11.56 4.13 3.34
C ILE A 309 12.76 4.59 2.55
N TYR A 310 13.35 5.69 3.00
CA TYR A 310 14.48 6.30 2.36
C TYR A 310 15.75 6.20 3.21
N CYS A 311 16.87 5.83 2.60
CA CYS A 311 18.18 5.75 3.23
C CYS A 311 19.30 6.18 2.26
N LYS A 312 20.29 6.93 2.75
CA LYS A 312 21.57 7.23 2.05
C LYS A 312 22.74 6.57 2.80
N ASP A 313 22.69 5.24 2.95
CA ASP A 313 23.74 4.44 3.58
C ASP A 313 24.19 3.36 2.59
N HIS A 314 25.49 3.34 2.27
CA HIS A 314 26.07 2.45 1.27
C HIS A 314 26.00 0.97 1.68
N ASP A 315 26.28 0.67 2.96
CA ASP A 315 26.23 -0.70 3.47
C ASP A 315 24.79 -1.22 3.49
N PHE A 316 23.84 -0.34 3.84
CA PHE A 316 22.42 -0.62 3.80
C PHE A 316 21.92 -0.90 2.38
N ALA A 317 22.25 -0.02 1.42
CA ALA A 317 21.86 -0.18 0.02
C ALA A 317 22.39 -1.51 -0.55
N LYS A 318 23.65 -1.84 -0.25
CA LYS A 318 24.27 -3.12 -0.62
C LYS A 318 23.54 -4.32 0.00
N ASN A 319 23.25 -4.29 1.29
CA ASN A 319 22.55 -5.39 1.97
C ASN A 319 21.14 -5.60 1.42
N LEU A 320 20.43 -4.52 1.10
CA LEU A 320 19.08 -4.61 0.53
C LEU A 320 19.10 -5.11 -0.92
N ILE A 321 20.11 -4.76 -1.72
CA ILE A 321 20.33 -5.35 -3.05
C ILE A 321 20.55 -6.87 -2.94
N GLU A 322 21.37 -7.33 -2.01
CA GLU A 322 21.60 -8.76 -1.80
C GLU A 322 20.33 -9.47 -1.33
N TRP A 323 19.58 -8.86 -0.42
CA TRP A 323 18.28 -9.35 0.01
C TRP A 323 17.29 -9.46 -1.16
N TYR A 324 17.18 -8.41 -1.98
CA TYR A 324 16.32 -8.38 -3.16
C TYR A 324 16.63 -9.53 -4.14
N ARG A 325 17.91 -9.74 -4.44
CA ARG A 325 18.36 -10.80 -5.36
C ARG A 325 18.10 -12.20 -4.82
N THR A 326 18.15 -12.37 -3.50
CA THR A 326 17.99 -13.67 -2.83
C THR A 326 16.53 -14.02 -2.59
N PHE A 327 15.71 -13.03 -2.20
CA PHE A 327 14.35 -13.26 -1.70
C PHE A 327 13.25 -12.86 -2.68
N LEU A 328 13.48 -11.87 -3.55
CA LEU A 328 12.41 -11.35 -4.41
C LEU A 328 12.57 -11.81 -5.86
N VAL A 329 13.79 -11.89 -6.36
CA VAL A 329 14.04 -12.39 -7.71
C VAL A 329 13.92 -13.90 -7.72
N ASP A 330 13.11 -14.42 -8.63
CA ASP A 330 13.05 -15.86 -8.87
C ASP A 330 14.33 -16.32 -9.57
N ALA A 331 15.22 -16.94 -8.80
CA ALA A 331 16.51 -17.43 -9.28
C ALA A 331 16.37 -18.50 -10.37
N ARG A 332 15.21 -19.16 -10.52
CA ARG A 332 14.96 -20.17 -11.56
C ARG A 332 15.09 -19.59 -12.96
N PHE A 333 14.57 -18.39 -13.17
CA PHE A 333 14.50 -17.75 -14.50
C PHE A 333 15.69 -16.83 -14.78
N GLY A 334 16.29 -16.25 -13.75
CA GLY A 334 17.44 -15.36 -13.89
C GLY A 334 17.14 -14.13 -14.77
N TRP A 335 18.16 -13.64 -15.47
CA TRP A 335 18.02 -12.52 -16.41
C TRP A 335 17.47 -13.03 -17.76
N ILE A 336 16.28 -12.56 -18.11
CA ILE A 336 15.58 -12.88 -19.36
C ILE A 336 16.14 -12.01 -20.48
N ARG A 337 16.66 -12.65 -21.53
CA ARG A 337 17.42 -11.99 -22.60
C ARG A 337 16.70 -11.88 -23.94
N THR A 338 15.64 -12.65 -24.15
CA THR A 338 14.92 -12.71 -25.43
C THR A 338 13.41 -12.71 -25.21
N GLU A 339 12.64 -12.23 -26.19
CA GLU A 339 11.15 -12.27 -26.14
C GLU A 339 10.65 -13.73 -26.04
N THR A 340 11.27 -14.66 -26.76
CA THR A 340 10.98 -16.10 -26.64
C THR A 340 11.23 -16.62 -25.23
N GLY A 341 12.35 -16.23 -24.60
CA GLY A 341 12.64 -16.60 -23.21
C GLY A 341 11.60 -16.02 -22.25
N LEU A 342 11.16 -14.78 -22.47
CA LEU A 342 10.08 -14.17 -21.69
C LEU A 342 8.78 -14.97 -21.82
N ASP A 343 8.39 -15.35 -23.03
CA ASP A 343 7.17 -16.12 -23.26
C ASP A 343 7.24 -17.51 -22.61
N THR A 344 8.40 -18.19 -22.63
CA THR A 344 8.61 -19.44 -21.90
C THR A 344 8.38 -19.27 -20.39
N VAL A 345 8.98 -18.24 -19.78
CA VAL A 345 8.79 -17.95 -18.34
C VAL A 345 7.31 -17.71 -18.02
N ILE A 346 6.61 -16.95 -18.84
CA ILE A 346 5.19 -16.64 -18.63
C ILE A 346 4.35 -17.92 -18.73
N SER A 347 4.57 -18.76 -19.75
CA SER A 347 3.83 -20.01 -19.92
C SER A 347 4.05 -20.97 -18.76
N GLU A 348 5.28 -21.12 -18.26
CA GLU A 348 5.57 -21.96 -17.10
C GLU A 348 4.83 -21.47 -15.84
N LEU A 349 4.83 -20.16 -15.59
CA LEU A 349 4.10 -19.56 -14.45
C LEU A 349 2.57 -19.72 -14.57
N GLU A 350 2.02 -19.59 -15.79
CA GLU A 350 0.59 -19.81 -16.06
C GLU A 350 0.18 -21.27 -15.80
N GLU A 351 1.03 -22.23 -16.19
CA GLU A 351 0.81 -23.66 -15.94
C GLU A 351 0.84 -23.99 -14.43
N GLU A 352 1.81 -23.44 -13.68
CA GLU A 352 1.90 -23.59 -12.22
C GLU A 352 0.61 -23.10 -11.54
N THR A 353 0.18 -21.89 -11.90
CA THR A 353 -1.04 -21.27 -11.36
C THR A 353 -2.28 -22.12 -11.65
N PHE A 354 -2.36 -22.72 -12.83
CA PHE A 354 -3.48 -23.60 -13.22
C PHE A 354 -3.49 -24.92 -12.46
N GLN A 355 -2.32 -25.49 -12.16
CA GLN A 355 -2.20 -26.73 -11.38
C GLN A 355 -2.56 -26.52 -9.91
N GLU A 356 -2.12 -25.41 -9.31
CA GLU A 356 -2.47 -25.04 -7.93
C GLU A 356 -3.98 -24.80 -7.77
N GLY A 357 -4.63 -24.17 -8.76
CA GLY A 357 -6.08 -23.95 -8.78
C GLY A 357 -6.94 -25.22 -8.87
N ARG A 358 -6.37 -26.39 -9.21
CA ARG A 358 -7.08 -27.68 -9.19
C ARG A 358 -7.00 -28.42 -7.86
N GLY A 359 -6.14 -27.96 -6.94
CA GLY A 359 -5.92 -28.58 -5.62
C GLY A 359 -6.63 -27.91 -4.46
N ALA A 360 -7.39 -26.82 -4.70
CA ALA A 360 -8.09 -26.02 -3.69
C ALA A 360 -9.60 -26.28 -3.66
#